data_AF-E7FXR0-F1
#
_entry.id   AF-E7FXR0-F1
#
_cell.length_a   1.000
_cell.length_b   1.000
_cell.length_c   1.000
_cell.angle_alpha   90.00
_cell.angle_beta   90.00
_cell.angle_gamma   90.00
#
_symmetry.space_group_name_H-M   'P 1'
#
loop_
_entity.id
_entity.type
_entity.pdbx_description
1 polymer ?
#
loop_
_entity_poly.entity_id
_entity_poly.type
_entity_poly.pdbx_seq_one_letter_code
_entity_poly.pdbx_strand_id
1 'polypeptide(L)'
;MFNNNEQTWKDLKAFDTANEIHQQPQTWDKTYHIVLERRQEIQNFINQVINESEYDVIFTGAGTSEFVGNALAPVLVKEFNSNFKSIATTDIVATPALFIDPVKPTLLVSFGRSGNSPESIAAVDVVNEINKNAKHLVITCNHEGKLALRDDENIYSIKLPKETNDLSFAMTSSFSNMFLAAFLAFNTENLEALYPSIKDIIRVGYAFNEEGYKVAMDLVENFKFDRIVYLGDADQNGFAQESALKMLELTAGEVVTMHNSPLGFRHGPKSIVNGTTLTVVYMKEDPYTRQYQVDIIKEMSPQRNGNQIMVVDTMNDDVIRELVDVYVSINYNEDTNKDLVGLNMVMYAQVLSLYKSLDLDKSPDNPWPSGLVNRVVQGVIIYPYSYEEEK
;
A
#
# COMPACT_ATOMS: atom_id res chain seq x y z
N MET A 1 -1.58 13.22 19.13
CA MET A 1 -1.26 12.17 18.14
C MET A 1 0.09 11.58 18.53
N PHE A 2 0.15 10.28 18.81
CA PHE A 2 1.38 9.57 19.22
C PHE A 2 2.18 10.31 20.32
N ASN A 3 1.53 10.56 21.46
CA ASN A 3 2.05 11.32 22.63
C ASN A 3 2.44 12.79 22.44
N ASN A 4 2.27 13.37 21.25
CA ASN A 4 2.63 14.76 20.99
C ASN A 4 1.38 15.60 20.66
N ASN A 5 1.43 16.87 21.04
CA ASN A 5 0.42 17.86 20.66
C ASN A 5 0.73 18.42 19.26
N GLU A 6 -0.24 19.12 18.67
CA GLU A 6 -0.13 19.70 17.32
C GLU A 6 1.06 20.66 17.17
N GLN A 7 1.32 21.52 18.16
CA GLN A 7 2.43 22.48 18.08
C GLN A 7 3.78 21.75 18.06
N THR A 8 3.95 20.74 18.91
CA THR A 8 5.16 19.91 18.92
C THR A 8 5.40 19.27 17.55
N TRP A 9 4.37 18.75 16.90
CA TRP A 9 4.52 18.16 15.57
C TRP A 9 4.85 19.19 14.49
N LYS A 10 4.29 20.40 14.56
CA LYS A 10 4.61 21.49 13.63
C LYS A 10 6.06 21.95 13.79
N ASP A 11 6.54 22.06 15.03
CA ASP A 11 7.93 22.44 15.33
C ASP A 11 8.92 21.39 14.76
N LEU A 12 8.54 20.11 14.80
CA LEU A 12 9.26 18.99 14.19
C LEU A 12 9.07 18.87 12.67
N LYS A 13 8.24 19.71 12.04
CA LYS A 13 7.87 19.62 10.61
C LYS A 13 7.40 18.21 10.20
N ALA A 14 6.54 17.64 11.05
CA ALA A 14 6.04 16.28 10.96
C ALA A 14 4.53 16.20 11.22
N PHE A 15 3.83 17.33 11.20
CA PHE A 15 2.41 17.40 11.56
C PHE A 15 1.53 16.73 10.52
N ASP A 16 1.74 17.04 9.24
CA ASP A 16 0.91 16.49 8.17
C ASP A 16 1.06 14.96 8.15
N THR A 17 2.31 14.47 8.17
CA THR A 17 2.62 13.04 8.16
C THR A 17 2.03 12.33 9.38
N ALA A 18 2.22 12.88 10.59
CA ALA A 18 1.69 12.27 11.82
C ALA A 18 0.16 12.27 11.84
N ASN A 19 -0.48 13.36 11.42
CA ASN A 19 -1.94 13.49 11.35
C ASN A 19 -2.54 12.52 10.33
N GLU A 20 -1.93 12.42 9.15
CA GLU A 20 -2.41 11.56 8.07
C GLU A 20 -2.27 10.07 8.41
N ILE A 21 -1.22 9.66 9.14
CA ILE A 21 -1.14 8.30 9.68
C ILE A 21 -2.24 8.08 10.72
N HIS A 22 -2.40 9.02 11.65
CA HIS A 22 -3.32 8.91 12.79
C HIS A 22 -4.80 8.90 12.35
N GLN A 23 -5.17 9.61 11.29
CA GLN A 23 -6.57 9.68 10.83
C GLN A 23 -7.04 8.42 10.09
N GLN A 24 -6.13 7.50 9.72
CA GLN A 24 -6.45 6.32 8.90
C GLN A 24 -7.69 5.55 9.37
N PRO A 25 -7.85 5.19 10.66
CA PRO A 25 -9.03 4.45 11.12
C PRO A 25 -10.34 5.20 10.85
N GLN A 26 -10.36 6.52 11.04
CA GLN A 26 -11.53 7.35 10.75
C GLN A 26 -11.80 7.41 9.24
N THR A 27 -10.76 7.55 8.42
CA THR A 27 -10.93 7.63 6.97
C THR A 27 -11.38 6.30 6.35
N TRP A 28 -10.97 5.15 6.91
CA TRP A 28 -11.44 3.84 6.46
C TRP A 28 -12.95 3.67 6.63
N ASP A 29 -13.51 4.14 7.74
CA ASP A 29 -14.95 4.17 7.99
C ASP A 29 -15.69 5.01 6.93
N LYS A 30 -15.18 6.21 6.65
CA LYS A 30 -15.72 7.10 5.62
C LYS A 30 -15.63 6.45 4.22
N THR A 31 -14.52 5.79 3.91
CA THR A 31 -14.32 5.09 2.64
C THR A 31 -15.32 3.95 2.47
N TYR A 32 -15.56 3.16 3.52
CA TYR A 32 -16.61 2.14 3.51
C TYR A 32 -17.98 2.74 3.16
N HIS A 33 -18.35 3.84 3.82
CA HIS A 33 -19.63 4.50 3.57
C HIS A 33 -19.74 5.09 2.16
N ILE A 34 -18.66 5.67 1.61
CA ILE A 34 -18.63 6.15 0.22
C ILE A 34 -18.91 5.02 -0.77
N VAL A 35 -18.28 3.84 -0.58
CA VAL A 35 -18.49 2.70 -1.48
C VAL A 35 -19.89 2.11 -1.28
N LEU A 36 -20.36 1.99 -0.03
CA LEU A 36 -21.69 1.48 0.28
C LEU A 36 -22.81 2.32 -0.37
N GLU A 37 -22.72 3.65 -0.27
CA GLU A 37 -23.71 4.57 -0.85
C GLU A 37 -23.78 4.46 -2.38
N ARG A 38 -22.66 4.12 -3.03
CA ARG A 38 -22.54 4.04 -4.49
C ARG A 38 -22.47 2.61 -5.03
N ARG A 39 -22.71 1.61 -4.19
CA ARG A 39 -22.46 0.20 -4.51
C ARG A 39 -23.10 -0.26 -5.81
N GLN A 40 -24.31 0.19 -6.12
CA GLN A 40 -25.03 -0.23 -7.33
C GLN A 40 -24.40 0.36 -8.59
N GLU A 41 -23.95 1.61 -8.54
CA GLU A 41 -23.28 2.28 -9.65
C GLU A 41 -21.91 1.63 -9.91
N ILE A 42 -21.14 1.41 -8.85
CA ILE A 42 -19.83 0.75 -8.91
C ILE A 42 -19.98 -0.65 -9.48
N GLN A 43 -20.92 -1.44 -8.94
CA GLN A 43 -21.18 -2.80 -9.41
C GLN A 43 -21.58 -2.82 -10.88
N ASN A 44 -22.54 -1.97 -11.28
CA ASN A 44 -22.99 -1.89 -12.67
C ASN A 44 -21.86 -1.50 -13.62
N PHE A 45 -20.95 -0.63 -13.20
CA PHE A 45 -19.81 -0.22 -14.00
C PHE A 45 -18.79 -1.36 -14.16
N ILE A 46 -18.37 -1.99 -13.07
CA ILE A 46 -17.40 -3.09 -13.08
C ILE A 46 -17.95 -4.30 -13.87
N ASN A 47 -19.24 -4.61 -13.72
CA ASN A 47 -19.93 -5.71 -14.40
C ASN A 47 -20.00 -5.54 -15.93
N GLN A 48 -19.72 -4.36 -16.49
CA GLN A 48 -19.57 -4.18 -17.94
C GLN A 48 -18.34 -4.92 -18.50
N VAL A 49 -17.40 -5.31 -17.63
CA VAL A 49 -16.17 -6.00 -18.01
C VAL A 49 -16.11 -7.40 -17.41
N ILE A 50 -16.30 -7.52 -16.09
CA ILE A 50 -16.01 -8.79 -15.39
C ILE A 50 -17.04 -9.91 -15.65
N ASN A 51 -18.17 -9.60 -16.29
CA ASN A 51 -19.17 -10.58 -16.71
C ASN A 51 -18.89 -11.19 -18.08
N GLU A 52 -17.91 -10.65 -18.82
CA GLU A 52 -17.47 -11.24 -20.08
C GLU A 52 -16.76 -12.58 -19.81
N SER A 53 -16.81 -13.50 -20.78
CA SER A 53 -16.18 -14.83 -20.63
C SER A 53 -14.66 -14.73 -20.48
N GLU A 54 -14.06 -13.70 -21.09
CA GLU A 54 -12.64 -13.37 -20.98
C GLU A 54 -12.50 -11.87 -20.75
N TYR A 55 -11.79 -11.48 -19.70
CA TYR A 55 -11.50 -10.09 -19.38
C TYR A 55 -10.16 -9.95 -18.66
N ASP A 56 -9.63 -8.73 -18.62
CA ASP A 56 -8.50 -8.34 -17.76
C ASP A 56 -8.93 -7.23 -16.80
N VAL A 57 -8.46 -7.31 -15.55
CA VAL A 57 -8.49 -6.19 -14.59
C VAL A 57 -7.05 -5.81 -14.26
N ILE A 58 -6.69 -4.58 -14.60
CA ILE A 58 -5.33 -4.07 -14.40
C ILE A 58 -5.38 -2.97 -13.34
N PHE A 59 -4.84 -3.26 -12.16
CA PHE A 59 -4.51 -2.26 -11.15
C PHE A 59 -3.30 -1.46 -11.60
N THR A 60 -3.41 -0.13 -11.60
CA THR A 60 -2.32 0.74 -12.04
C THR A 60 -2.17 1.99 -11.19
N GLY A 61 -0.93 2.42 -11.00
CA GLY A 61 -0.54 3.62 -10.28
C GLY A 61 0.95 3.90 -10.48
N ALA A 62 1.50 4.93 -9.84
CA ALA A 62 2.94 5.20 -9.81
C ALA A 62 3.45 5.23 -8.37
N GLY A 63 4.60 4.60 -8.11
CA GLY A 63 5.18 4.51 -6.76
C GLY A 63 4.22 3.83 -5.78
N THR A 64 3.98 4.42 -4.61
CA THR A 64 3.02 3.90 -3.62
C THR A 64 1.63 3.58 -4.21
N SER A 65 1.15 4.33 -5.22
CA SER A 65 -0.14 4.03 -5.87
C SER A 65 -0.12 2.71 -6.66
N GLU A 66 1.03 2.30 -7.21
CA GLU A 66 1.18 0.97 -7.83
C GLU A 66 1.08 -0.14 -6.76
N PHE A 67 1.67 0.10 -5.59
CA PHE A 67 1.76 -0.92 -4.55
C PHE A 67 0.39 -1.28 -3.96
N VAL A 68 -0.62 -0.44 -4.17
CA VAL A 68 -2.03 -0.79 -3.91
C VAL A 68 -2.42 -2.02 -4.73
N GLY A 69 -2.10 -2.04 -6.02
CA GLY A 69 -2.33 -3.18 -6.91
C GLY A 69 -1.49 -4.39 -6.52
N ASN A 70 -0.21 -4.19 -6.15
CA ASN A 70 0.69 -5.29 -5.76
C ASN A 70 0.19 -5.99 -4.48
N ALA A 71 -0.42 -5.24 -3.55
CA ALA A 71 -1.06 -5.78 -2.35
C ALA A 71 -2.43 -6.42 -2.64
N LEU A 72 -3.22 -5.85 -3.55
CA LEU A 72 -4.61 -6.25 -3.76
C LEU A 72 -4.80 -7.38 -4.78
N ALA A 73 -3.99 -7.44 -5.86
CA ALA A 73 -4.16 -8.46 -6.89
C ALA A 73 -4.12 -9.90 -6.32
N PRO A 74 -3.17 -10.28 -5.44
CA PRO A 74 -3.14 -11.64 -4.89
C PRO A 74 -4.35 -12.00 -4.02
N VAL A 75 -5.01 -11.00 -3.42
CA VAL A 75 -6.24 -11.18 -2.63
C VAL A 75 -7.40 -11.59 -3.53
N LEU A 76 -7.62 -10.83 -4.61
CA LEU A 76 -8.78 -10.99 -5.47
C LEU A 76 -8.68 -12.18 -6.44
N VAL A 77 -7.47 -12.71 -6.68
CA VAL A 77 -7.28 -13.90 -7.53
C VAL A 77 -8.06 -15.11 -7.02
N LYS A 78 -8.27 -15.23 -5.70
CA LYS A 78 -9.08 -16.32 -5.12
C LYS A 78 -10.54 -16.28 -5.55
N GLU A 79 -11.10 -15.08 -5.71
CA GLU A 79 -12.50 -14.84 -6.02
C GLU A 79 -12.75 -14.75 -7.54
N PHE A 80 -11.76 -14.25 -8.30
CA PHE A 80 -11.95 -13.87 -9.71
C PHE A 80 -10.93 -14.48 -10.68
N ASN A 81 -10.24 -15.55 -10.27
CA ASN A 81 -9.19 -16.22 -11.05
C ASN A 81 -8.00 -15.29 -11.39
N SER A 82 -7.15 -15.69 -12.34
CA SER A 82 -5.92 -14.98 -12.73
C SER A 82 -6.13 -13.73 -13.59
N ASN A 83 -7.33 -13.12 -13.56
CA ASN A 83 -7.66 -11.95 -14.40
C ASN A 83 -7.17 -10.62 -13.81
N PHE A 84 -6.70 -10.64 -12.56
CA PHE A 84 -6.24 -9.46 -11.83
C PHE A 84 -4.72 -9.35 -11.91
N LYS A 85 -4.25 -8.21 -12.41
CA LYS A 85 -2.82 -7.88 -12.56
C LYS A 85 -2.55 -6.53 -11.92
N SER A 86 -1.32 -6.34 -11.46
CA SER A 86 -0.81 -5.02 -11.07
C SER A 86 0.29 -4.64 -12.04
N ILE A 87 0.12 -3.52 -12.74
CA ILE A 87 1.04 -3.02 -13.75
C ILE A 87 1.18 -1.52 -13.56
N ALA A 88 2.39 -1.05 -13.29
CA ALA A 88 2.64 0.35 -13.02
C ALA A 88 2.27 1.24 -14.21
N THR A 89 1.73 2.43 -13.93
CA THR A 89 1.51 3.45 -14.97
C THR A 89 2.82 3.80 -15.68
N THR A 90 3.94 3.75 -14.97
CA THR A 90 5.29 3.96 -15.52
C THR A 90 5.68 2.90 -16.55
N ASP A 91 5.19 1.67 -16.41
CA ASP A 91 5.44 0.58 -17.36
C ASP A 91 4.43 0.63 -18.51
N ILE A 92 3.15 0.84 -18.22
CA ILE A 92 2.10 0.98 -19.24
C ILE A 92 2.46 2.12 -20.19
N VAL A 93 2.84 3.29 -19.69
CA VAL A 93 3.17 4.44 -20.55
C VAL A 93 4.45 4.19 -21.37
N ALA A 94 5.44 3.50 -20.81
CA ALA A 94 6.71 3.27 -21.49
C ALA A 94 6.64 2.15 -22.55
N THR A 95 5.93 1.06 -22.26
CA THR A 95 5.86 -0.13 -23.13
C THR A 95 4.45 -0.74 -23.17
N PRO A 96 3.42 0.00 -23.63
CA PRO A 96 2.03 -0.39 -23.46
C PRO A 96 1.62 -1.67 -24.18
N ALA A 97 2.18 -1.95 -25.36
CA ALA A 97 1.85 -3.13 -26.16
C ALA A 97 2.21 -4.46 -25.47
N LEU A 98 3.06 -4.46 -24.44
CA LEU A 98 3.37 -5.66 -23.65
C LEU A 98 2.27 -6.03 -22.66
N PHE A 99 1.42 -5.07 -22.31
CA PHE A 99 0.52 -5.18 -21.16
C PHE A 99 -0.95 -5.11 -21.54
N ILE A 100 -1.26 -4.42 -22.64
CA ILE A 100 -2.63 -4.14 -23.07
C ILE A 100 -2.98 -5.00 -24.27
N ASP A 101 -3.94 -5.90 -24.09
CA ASP A 101 -4.55 -6.64 -25.18
C ASP A 101 -5.49 -5.70 -25.97
N PRO A 102 -5.39 -5.63 -27.30
CA PRO A 102 -6.21 -4.71 -28.11
C PRO A 102 -7.69 -5.12 -28.21
N VAL A 103 -8.02 -6.38 -27.96
CA VAL A 103 -9.37 -6.94 -28.16
C VAL A 103 -10.06 -7.25 -26.84
N LYS A 104 -9.33 -7.86 -25.91
CA LYS A 104 -9.89 -8.39 -24.65
C LYS A 104 -10.48 -7.27 -23.80
N PRO A 105 -11.76 -7.35 -23.36
CA PRO A 105 -12.36 -6.39 -22.43
C PRO A 105 -11.45 -6.15 -21.22
N THR A 106 -11.10 -4.88 -20.99
CA THR A 106 -10.14 -4.51 -19.95
C THR A 106 -10.73 -3.46 -19.02
N LEU A 107 -10.66 -3.71 -17.71
CA LEU A 107 -10.96 -2.74 -16.68
C LEU A 107 -9.63 -2.22 -16.12
N LEU A 108 -9.26 -1.00 -16.48
CA LEU A 108 -8.11 -0.31 -15.91
C LEU A 108 -8.53 0.39 -14.62
N VAL A 109 -8.02 -0.07 -13.48
CA VAL A 109 -8.28 0.53 -12.18
C VAL A 109 -7.11 1.44 -11.82
N SER A 110 -7.32 2.75 -11.97
CA SER A 110 -6.28 3.78 -11.80
C SER A 110 -6.28 4.37 -10.40
N PHE A 111 -5.16 4.23 -9.69
CA PHE A 111 -4.92 4.79 -8.37
C PHE A 111 -4.13 6.10 -8.44
N GLY A 112 -4.58 7.14 -7.74
CA GLY A 112 -3.82 8.37 -7.64
C GLY A 112 -4.21 9.24 -6.45
N ARG A 113 -3.24 9.58 -5.58
CA ARG A 113 -3.44 10.57 -4.51
C ARG A 113 -3.80 11.95 -5.08
N SER A 114 -2.91 12.52 -5.90
CA SER A 114 -3.09 13.87 -6.46
C SER A 114 -3.95 13.88 -7.72
N GLY A 115 -4.09 12.73 -8.40
CA GLY A 115 -4.74 12.62 -9.71
C GLY A 115 -4.06 13.43 -10.82
N ASN A 116 -2.82 13.91 -10.61
CA ASN A 116 -2.14 14.89 -11.48
C ASN A 116 -0.80 14.39 -12.04
N SER A 117 -0.38 13.16 -11.72
CA SER A 117 0.80 12.57 -12.35
C SER A 117 0.57 12.48 -13.87
N PRO A 118 1.51 12.99 -14.69
CA PRO A 118 1.43 12.85 -16.14
C PRO A 118 1.27 11.40 -16.59
N GLU A 119 1.95 10.46 -15.93
CA GLU A 119 1.89 9.03 -16.22
C GLU A 119 0.51 8.44 -15.96
N SER A 120 -0.17 8.85 -14.88
CA SER A 120 -1.53 8.37 -14.60
C SER A 120 -2.53 8.80 -15.67
N ILE A 121 -2.40 10.03 -16.17
CA ILE A 121 -3.27 10.54 -17.25
C ILE A 121 -2.95 9.85 -18.56
N ALA A 122 -1.66 9.73 -18.88
CA ALA A 122 -1.17 9.10 -20.10
C ALA A 122 -1.53 7.62 -20.17
N ALA A 123 -1.52 6.89 -19.04
CA ALA A 123 -1.92 5.49 -19.01
C ALA A 123 -3.36 5.29 -19.50
N VAL A 124 -4.30 6.16 -19.09
CA VAL A 124 -5.68 6.14 -19.58
C VAL A 124 -5.74 6.37 -21.09
N ASP A 125 -5.01 7.39 -21.57
CA ASP A 125 -5.00 7.76 -22.99
C ASP A 125 -4.40 6.65 -23.87
N VAL A 126 -3.28 6.06 -23.45
CA VAL A 126 -2.58 4.99 -24.16
C VAL A 126 -3.39 3.69 -24.16
N VAL A 127 -4.05 3.35 -23.05
CA VAL A 127 -4.94 2.18 -23.00
C VAL A 127 -6.15 2.37 -23.93
N ASN A 128 -6.75 3.56 -23.95
CA ASN A 128 -7.81 3.89 -24.90
C ASN A 128 -7.34 3.88 -26.36
N GLU A 129 -6.05 4.18 -26.61
CA GLU A 129 -5.49 4.11 -27.95
C GLU A 129 -5.43 2.66 -28.45
N ILE A 130 -4.99 1.71 -27.62
CA ILE A 130 -4.82 0.29 -27.96
C ILE A 130 -6.15 -0.47 -27.92
N ASN A 131 -6.95 -0.28 -26.87
CA ASN A 131 -8.14 -1.08 -26.60
C ASN A 131 -9.38 -0.19 -26.50
N LYS A 132 -10.20 -0.21 -27.55
CA LYS A 132 -11.44 0.59 -27.61
C LYS A 132 -12.55 0.08 -26.70
N ASN A 133 -12.42 -1.14 -26.16
CA ASN A 133 -13.35 -1.73 -25.20
C ASN A 133 -12.96 -1.46 -23.74
N ALA A 134 -11.85 -0.76 -23.50
CA ALA A 134 -11.38 -0.49 -22.15
C ALA A 134 -12.37 0.39 -21.36
N LYS A 135 -12.56 0.03 -20.09
CA LYS A 135 -13.26 0.83 -19.07
C LYS A 135 -12.26 1.24 -18.01
N HIS A 136 -12.46 2.41 -17.41
CA HIS A 136 -11.55 2.93 -16.38
C HIS A 136 -12.28 3.20 -15.08
N LEU A 137 -11.85 2.53 -14.01
CA LEU A 137 -12.27 2.83 -12.65
C LEU A 137 -11.17 3.66 -11.98
N VAL A 138 -11.43 4.95 -11.75
CA VAL A 138 -10.49 5.84 -11.09
C VAL A 138 -10.78 5.85 -9.58
N ILE A 139 -9.77 5.57 -8.77
CA ILE A 139 -9.84 5.68 -7.30
C ILE A 139 -8.81 6.72 -6.87
N THR A 140 -9.31 7.87 -6.40
CA THR A 140 -8.48 9.07 -6.21
C THR A 140 -8.86 9.87 -4.98
N CYS A 141 -7.86 10.50 -4.35
CA CYS A 141 -8.03 11.34 -3.17
C CYS A 141 -8.30 12.81 -3.54
N ASN A 142 -7.83 13.27 -4.70
CA ASN A 142 -8.00 14.65 -5.13
C ASN A 142 -9.21 14.81 -6.06
N HIS A 143 -10.26 15.46 -5.56
CA HIS A 143 -11.52 15.67 -6.29
C HIS A 143 -11.37 16.60 -7.50
N GLU A 144 -10.33 17.43 -7.47
CA GLU A 144 -9.96 18.41 -8.50
C GLU A 144 -8.77 17.95 -9.35
N GLY A 145 -8.27 16.73 -9.11
CA GLY A 145 -7.18 16.15 -9.89
C GLY A 145 -7.64 15.84 -11.31
N LYS A 146 -6.72 15.93 -12.28
CA LYS A 146 -7.02 15.69 -13.70
C LYS A 146 -7.69 14.33 -13.95
N LEU A 147 -7.25 13.27 -13.26
CA LEU A 147 -7.90 11.95 -13.31
C LEU A 147 -9.37 11.99 -12.83
N ALA A 148 -9.65 12.73 -11.75
CA ALA A 148 -10.97 12.81 -11.14
C ALA A 148 -11.97 13.69 -11.91
N LEU A 149 -11.45 14.50 -12.84
CA LEU A 149 -12.18 15.45 -13.67
C LEU A 149 -12.36 14.96 -15.11
N ARG A 150 -11.85 13.77 -15.45
CA ARG A 150 -12.14 13.16 -16.76
C ARG A 150 -13.63 12.88 -16.88
N ASP A 151 -14.20 13.21 -18.03
CA ASP A 151 -15.62 13.11 -18.35
C ASP A 151 -15.90 12.15 -19.51
N ASP A 152 -14.91 11.33 -19.89
CA ASP A 152 -15.06 10.28 -20.90
C ASP A 152 -16.15 9.27 -20.50
N GLU A 153 -16.96 8.80 -21.47
CA GLU A 153 -18.10 7.90 -21.21
C GLU A 153 -17.70 6.53 -20.61
N ASN A 154 -16.44 6.13 -20.78
CA ASN A 154 -15.92 4.85 -20.31
C ASN A 154 -15.22 4.94 -18.95
N ILE A 155 -15.43 6.01 -18.18
CA ILE A 155 -14.77 6.25 -16.89
C ILE A 155 -15.79 6.38 -15.75
N TYR A 156 -15.50 5.72 -14.62
CA TYR A 156 -16.18 5.92 -13.35
C TYR A 156 -15.17 6.28 -12.27
N SER A 157 -15.48 7.28 -11.43
CA SER A 157 -14.57 7.76 -10.39
C SER A 157 -15.13 7.55 -8.97
N ILE A 158 -14.38 6.81 -8.15
CA ILE A 158 -14.56 6.76 -6.70
C ILE A 158 -13.65 7.84 -6.09
N LYS A 159 -14.27 8.90 -5.59
CA LYS A 159 -13.59 10.01 -4.92
C LYS A 159 -13.55 9.75 -3.42
N LEU A 160 -12.35 9.55 -2.87
CA LEU A 160 -12.12 9.24 -1.46
C LEU A 160 -12.33 10.48 -0.56
N PRO A 161 -12.36 10.33 0.79
CA PRO A 161 -12.48 11.48 1.70
C PRO A 161 -11.39 12.52 1.43
N LYS A 162 -11.73 13.82 1.49
CA LYS A 162 -10.81 14.91 1.07
C LYS A 162 -9.51 14.93 1.86
N GLU A 163 -9.58 14.58 3.14
CA GLU A 163 -8.44 14.47 4.04
C GLU A 163 -7.46 13.36 3.66
N THR A 164 -7.84 12.41 2.80
CA THR A 164 -6.94 11.38 2.27
C THR A 164 -6.05 11.89 1.14
N ASN A 165 -6.25 13.13 0.68
CA ASN A 165 -5.31 13.79 -0.23
C ASN A 165 -4.10 14.30 0.55
N ASP A 166 -3.30 13.35 1.06
CA ASP A 166 -2.17 13.59 1.95
C ASP A 166 -1.31 14.77 1.47
N LEU A 167 -1.19 15.78 2.32
CA LEU A 167 -0.38 16.98 2.17
C LEU A 167 1.11 16.67 2.36
N SER A 168 1.43 15.69 3.21
CA SER A 168 2.80 15.23 3.39
C SER A 168 3.38 14.66 2.09
N PHE A 169 4.72 14.61 2.04
CA PHE A 169 5.44 14.00 0.95
C PHE A 169 5.03 12.53 0.74
N ALA A 170 5.06 11.76 1.82
CA ALA A 170 4.77 10.34 1.82
C ALA A 170 3.26 10.07 1.74
N MET A 171 2.85 9.12 0.90
CA MET A 171 1.49 8.60 0.92
C MET A 171 1.27 7.75 2.17
N THR A 172 0.23 8.04 2.96
CA THR A 172 -0.16 7.29 4.16
C THR A 172 -1.64 6.91 4.09
N SER A 173 -2.55 7.81 4.44
CA SER A 173 -4.00 7.57 4.36
C SER A 173 -4.49 7.44 2.92
N SER A 174 -3.84 8.08 1.95
CA SER A 174 -4.11 7.86 0.53
C SER A 174 -3.93 6.39 0.13
N PHE A 175 -2.80 5.77 0.45
CA PHE A 175 -2.51 4.37 0.12
C PHE A 175 -3.54 3.42 0.70
N SER A 176 -3.77 3.51 2.02
CA SER A 176 -4.64 2.57 2.73
C SER A 176 -6.11 2.72 2.33
N ASN A 177 -6.58 3.94 2.05
CA ASN A 177 -7.96 4.15 1.59
C ASN A 177 -8.16 3.75 0.12
N MET A 178 -7.16 3.90 -0.75
CA MET A 178 -7.25 3.38 -2.12
C MET A 178 -7.31 1.85 -2.15
N PHE A 179 -6.50 1.18 -1.33
CA PHE A 179 -6.58 -0.28 -1.16
C PHE A 179 -7.97 -0.70 -0.69
N LEU A 180 -8.47 -0.08 0.40
CA LEU A 180 -9.77 -0.43 0.95
C LEU A 180 -10.90 -0.17 -0.06
N ALA A 181 -10.90 0.98 -0.73
CA ALA A 181 -11.93 1.31 -1.70
C ALA A 181 -11.97 0.32 -2.87
N ALA A 182 -10.81 -0.09 -3.39
CA ALA A 182 -10.75 -1.09 -4.46
C ALA A 182 -11.21 -2.47 -3.98
N PHE A 183 -10.76 -2.92 -2.80
CA PHE A 183 -11.23 -4.17 -2.20
C PHE A 183 -12.76 -4.20 -2.09
N LEU A 184 -13.36 -3.13 -1.58
CA LEU A 184 -14.82 -3.00 -1.44
C LEU A 184 -15.53 -2.89 -2.78
N ALA A 185 -14.94 -2.21 -3.77
CA ALA A 185 -15.51 -2.06 -5.10
C ALA A 185 -15.67 -3.41 -5.83
N PHE A 186 -14.76 -4.36 -5.61
CA PHE A 186 -14.89 -5.73 -6.13
C PHE A 186 -15.75 -6.65 -5.24
N ASN A 187 -16.20 -6.16 -4.08
CA ASN A 187 -17.00 -6.92 -3.11
C ASN A 187 -18.34 -6.24 -2.79
N THR A 188 -18.91 -5.50 -3.75
CA THR A 188 -20.13 -4.69 -3.55
C THR A 188 -21.35 -5.47 -3.09
N GLU A 189 -21.45 -6.75 -3.43
CA GLU A 189 -22.54 -7.64 -3.01
C GLU A 189 -22.46 -8.07 -1.54
N ASN A 190 -21.25 -7.99 -0.95
CA ASN A 190 -20.95 -8.51 0.38
C ASN A 190 -20.62 -7.39 1.40
N LEU A 191 -20.83 -6.11 1.07
CA LEU A 191 -20.39 -4.99 1.90
C LEU A 191 -20.94 -5.05 3.33
N GLU A 192 -22.24 -5.32 3.50
CA GLU A 192 -22.84 -5.43 4.82
C GLU A 192 -22.27 -6.61 5.63
N ALA A 193 -21.95 -7.73 4.96
CA ALA A 193 -21.32 -8.88 5.59
C ALA A 193 -19.85 -8.63 5.94
N LEU A 194 -19.15 -7.78 5.18
CA LEU A 194 -17.76 -7.37 5.43
C LEU A 194 -17.64 -6.29 6.51
N TYR A 195 -18.69 -5.50 6.75
CA TYR A 195 -18.63 -4.37 7.68
C TYR A 195 -18.19 -4.73 9.12
N PRO A 196 -18.57 -5.88 9.72
CA PRO A 196 -18.01 -6.32 11.00
C PRO A 196 -16.48 -6.44 10.98
N SER A 197 -15.90 -6.97 9.89
CA SER A 197 -14.45 -7.05 9.73
C SER A 197 -13.82 -5.67 9.62
N ILE A 198 -14.42 -4.77 8.83
CA ILE A 198 -13.92 -3.39 8.66
C ILE A 198 -13.93 -2.64 10.00
N LYS A 199 -15.01 -2.76 10.78
CA LYS A 199 -15.08 -2.20 12.14
C LYS A 199 -13.98 -2.75 13.06
N ASP A 200 -13.61 -4.02 12.90
CA ASP A 200 -12.53 -4.61 13.68
C ASP A 200 -11.14 -4.07 13.28
N ILE A 201 -10.89 -3.94 11.97
CA ILE A 201 -9.68 -3.27 11.43
C ILE A 201 -9.59 -1.82 11.94
N ILE A 202 -10.71 -1.09 11.96
CA ILE A 202 -10.79 0.28 12.50
C ILE A 202 -10.50 0.29 14.01
N ARG A 203 -11.12 -0.61 14.78
CA ARG A 203 -10.87 -0.75 16.23
C ARG A 203 -9.39 -0.99 16.51
N VAL A 204 -8.76 -1.90 15.76
CA VAL A 204 -7.32 -2.19 15.87
C VAL A 204 -6.48 -0.97 15.49
N GLY A 205 -6.87 -0.23 14.46
CA GLY A 205 -6.18 1.01 14.08
C GLY A 205 -6.24 2.09 15.16
N TYR A 206 -7.39 2.24 15.83
CA TYR A 206 -7.48 3.12 17.01
C TYR A 206 -6.62 2.62 18.17
N ALA A 207 -6.60 1.31 18.45
CA ALA A 207 -5.73 0.74 19.47
C ALA A 207 -4.23 0.97 19.15
N PHE A 208 -3.86 0.96 17.87
CA PHE A 208 -2.52 1.34 17.44
C PHE A 208 -2.20 2.81 17.74
N ASN A 209 -3.13 3.72 17.44
CA ASN A 209 -2.95 5.16 17.72
C ASN A 209 -2.76 5.47 19.21
N GLU A 210 -3.40 4.71 20.10
CA GLU A 210 -3.30 4.89 21.55
C GLU A 210 -2.05 4.24 22.15
N GLU A 211 -1.70 3.03 21.69
CA GLU A 211 -0.66 2.22 22.34
C GLU A 211 0.34 1.59 21.37
N GLY A 212 -0.12 1.08 20.22
CA GLY A 212 0.73 0.33 19.28
C GLY A 212 1.90 1.14 18.71
N TYR A 213 1.76 2.47 18.58
CA TYR A 213 2.84 3.35 18.10
C TYR A 213 4.09 3.32 18.99
N LYS A 214 3.96 2.99 20.28
CA LYS A 214 5.06 2.98 21.26
C LYS A 214 6.14 1.96 20.88
N VAL A 215 5.74 0.83 20.28
CA VAL A 215 6.68 -0.19 19.79
C VAL A 215 7.66 0.40 18.76
N ALA A 216 7.16 1.23 17.84
CA ALA A 216 7.98 1.87 16.82
C ALA A 216 8.92 2.94 17.42
N MET A 217 8.42 3.70 18.39
CA MET A 217 9.21 4.69 19.13
C MET A 217 10.35 4.02 19.90
N ASP A 218 10.04 3.02 20.72
CA ASP A 218 11.00 2.26 21.52
C ASP A 218 12.07 1.60 20.64
N LEU A 219 11.69 1.06 19.48
CA LEU A 219 12.63 0.43 18.56
C LEU A 219 13.65 1.43 17.99
N VAL A 220 13.22 2.63 17.57
CA VAL A 220 14.13 3.67 17.05
C VAL A 220 15.05 4.24 18.13
N GLU A 221 14.55 4.36 19.35
CA GLU A 221 15.35 4.81 20.49
C GLU A 221 16.47 3.82 20.81
N ASN A 222 16.17 2.52 20.78
CA ASN A 222 17.07 1.47 21.27
C ASN A 222 17.93 0.79 20.18
N PHE A 223 17.57 0.91 18.90
CA PHE A 223 18.30 0.28 17.81
C PHE A 223 18.58 1.25 16.66
N LYS A 224 19.85 1.65 16.51
CA LYS A 224 20.32 2.56 15.45
C LYS A 224 20.58 1.80 14.16
N PHE A 225 19.51 1.33 13.52
CA PHE A 225 19.60 0.69 12.21
C PHE A 225 19.81 1.72 11.09
N ASP A 226 20.63 1.34 10.10
CA ASP A 226 20.85 2.03 8.83
C ASP A 226 20.39 1.18 7.63
N ARG A 227 19.89 -0.04 7.90
CA ARG A 227 19.27 -0.93 6.93
C ARG A 227 17.98 -1.51 7.49
N ILE A 228 16.97 -1.65 6.65
CA ILE A 228 15.74 -2.35 7.01
C ILE A 228 15.26 -3.26 5.88
N VAL A 229 14.75 -4.43 6.26
CA VAL A 229 14.13 -5.38 5.33
C VAL A 229 12.71 -5.67 5.81
N TYR A 230 11.72 -5.54 4.93
CA TYR A 230 10.36 -5.99 5.19
C TYR A 230 10.07 -7.30 4.44
N LEU A 231 9.61 -8.32 5.16
CA LEU A 231 9.28 -9.62 4.60
C LEU A 231 7.79 -9.90 4.72
N GLY A 232 7.17 -10.32 3.62
CA GLY A 232 5.77 -10.74 3.59
C GLY A 232 5.47 -11.62 2.38
N ASP A 233 4.50 -12.52 2.49
CA ASP A 233 4.10 -13.41 1.39
C ASP A 233 2.90 -12.87 0.62
N ALA A 234 2.94 -12.95 -0.71
CA ALA A 234 1.86 -12.52 -1.61
C ALA A 234 1.41 -11.06 -1.37
N ASP A 235 0.15 -10.84 -0.97
CA ASP A 235 -0.43 -9.54 -0.60
C ASP A 235 0.40 -8.78 0.44
N GLN A 236 0.93 -9.48 1.45
CA GLN A 236 1.80 -8.88 2.47
C GLN A 236 3.15 -8.40 1.89
N ASN A 237 3.61 -8.95 0.76
CA ASN A 237 4.79 -8.41 0.08
C ASN A 237 4.50 -7.05 -0.56
N GLY A 238 3.27 -6.79 -1.02
CA GLY A 238 2.85 -5.47 -1.49
C GLY A 238 2.87 -4.44 -0.36
N PHE A 239 2.39 -4.82 0.83
CA PHE A 239 2.53 -3.99 2.03
C PHE A 239 3.99 -3.84 2.49
N ALA A 240 4.82 -4.88 2.36
CA ALA A 240 6.25 -4.82 2.64
C ALA A 240 6.99 -3.88 1.69
N GLN A 241 6.62 -3.86 0.41
CA GLN A 241 7.14 -2.95 -0.60
C GLN A 241 6.83 -1.49 -0.25
N GLU A 242 5.57 -1.20 0.10
CA GLU A 242 5.16 0.13 0.57
C GLU A 242 5.90 0.54 1.84
N SER A 243 6.02 -0.38 2.80
CA SER A 243 6.73 -0.15 4.07
C SER A 243 8.21 0.18 3.85
N ALA A 244 8.87 -0.53 2.93
CA ALA A 244 10.24 -0.26 2.51
C ALA A 244 10.38 1.11 1.84
N LEU A 245 9.41 1.51 1.00
CA LEU A 245 9.45 2.82 0.35
C LEU A 245 9.23 3.96 1.37
N LYS A 246 8.31 3.83 2.32
CA LYS A 246 8.10 4.84 3.38
C LYS A 246 9.35 5.12 4.18
N MET A 247 10.08 4.07 4.58
CA MET A 247 11.35 4.26 5.26
C MET A 247 12.36 5.00 4.37
N LEU A 248 12.47 4.60 3.10
CA LEU A 248 13.42 5.20 2.17
C LEU A 248 13.13 6.68 1.93
N GLU A 249 11.86 7.01 1.67
CA GLU A 249 11.38 8.36 1.40
C GLU A 249 11.60 9.28 2.60
N LEU A 250 11.10 8.88 3.78
CA LEU A 250 11.12 9.72 4.97
C LEU A 250 12.53 9.90 5.57
N THR A 251 13.44 8.96 5.31
CA THR A 251 14.85 9.07 5.74
C THR A 251 15.75 9.69 4.66
N ALA A 252 15.18 10.17 3.56
CA ALA A 252 15.91 10.74 2.43
C ALA A 252 17.03 9.82 1.89
N GLY A 253 16.77 8.50 1.88
CA GLY A 253 17.71 7.49 1.40
C GLY A 253 18.85 7.13 2.35
N GLU A 254 18.90 7.69 3.57
CA GLU A 254 19.95 7.37 4.54
C GLU A 254 19.79 5.96 5.13
N VAL A 255 18.55 5.46 5.22
CA VAL A 255 18.30 4.05 5.54
C VAL A 255 18.14 3.28 4.25
N VAL A 256 18.98 2.26 4.04
CA VAL A 256 18.84 1.35 2.90
C VAL A 256 17.67 0.40 3.17
N THR A 257 16.76 0.28 2.22
CA THR A 257 15.56 -0.52 2.37
C THR A 257 15.50 -1.66 1.36
N MET A 258 14.83 -2.74 1.74
CA MET A 258 14.52 -3.86 0.86
C MET A 258 13.19 -4.47 1.27
N HIS A 259 12.49 -5.09 0.33
CA HIS A 259 11.39 -6.00 0.63
C HIS A 259 11.58 -7.33 -0.12
N ASN A 260 10.99 -8.40 0.41
CA ASN A 260 10.97 -9.70 -0.26
C ASN A 260 9.91 -10.62 0.32
N SER A 261 9.69 -11.78 -0.30
CA SER A 261 9.04 -12.90 0.39
C SER A 261 10.03 -13.62 1.32
N PRO A 262 9.57 -14.18 2.45
CA PRO A 262 10.37 -15.03 3.34
C PRO A 262 11.19 -16.12 2.64
N LEU A 263 10.60 -16.82 1.66
CA LEU A 263 11.32 -17.81 0.86
C LEU A 263 12.30 -17.15 -0.11
N GLY A 264 11.86 -16.15 -0.88
CA GLY A 264 12.67 -15.45 -1.88
C GLY A 264 13.90 -14.78 -1.29
N PHE A 265 13.81 -14.29 -0.05
CA PHE A 265 14.88 -13.59 0.64
C PHE A 265 16.17 -14.42 0.73
N ARG A 266 16.07 -15.76 0.83
CA ARG A 266 17.22 -16.66 0.92
C ARG A 266 18.08 -16.69 -0.34
N HIS A 267 17.52 -16.36 -1.49
CA HIS A 267 18.13 -16.57 -2.80
C HIS A 267 19.00 -15.40 -3.25
N GLY A 268 19.81 -14.85 -2.32
CA GLY A 268 20.69 -13.71 -2.57
C GLY A 268 20.34 -12.45 -1.78
N PRO A 269 19.07 -11.99 -1.74
CA PRO A 269 18.69 -10.75 -1.04
C PRO A 269 19.11 -10.68 0.42
N LYS A 270 19.13 -11.83 1.13
CA LYS A 270 19.62 -11.95 2.52
C LYS A 270 21.04 -11.43 2.76
N SER A 271 21.85 -11.28 1.72
CA SER A 271 23.17 -10.64 1.79
C SER A 271 23.14 -9.17 2.26
N ILE A 272 21.98 -8.51 2.26
CA ILE A 272 21.82 -7.16 2.84
C ILE A 272 22.07 -7.12 4.36
N VAL A 273 21.84 -8.24 5.06
CA VAL A 273 21.87 -8.31 6.53
C VAL A 273 23.28 -8.15 7.07
N ASN A 274 23.45 -7.15 7.94
CA ASN A 274 24.64 -6.89 8.74
C ASN A 274 24.24 -6.54 10.18
N GLY A 275 25.20 -6.18 11.04
CA GLY A 275 24.95 -5.87 12.46
C GLY A 275 24.10 -4.64 12.76
N THR A 276 23.65 -3.90 11.74
CA THR A 276 22.80 -2.70 11.86
C THR A 276 21.50 -2.85 11.06
N THR A 277 21.15 -4.07 10.66
CA THR A 277 19.93 -4.34 9.91
C THR A 277 18.76 -4.65 10.84
N LEU A 278 17.61 -3.99 10.63
CA LEU A 278 16.33 -4.40 11.18
C LEU A 278 15.60 -5.27 10.14
N THR A 279 15.14 -6.47 10.51
CA THR A 279 14.26 -7.28 9.65
C THR A 279 12.86 -7.29 10.25
N VAL A 280 11.86 -6.83 9.52
CA VAL A 280 10.45 -6.87 9.90
C VAL A 280 9.76 -8.00 9.13
N VAL A 281 9.07 -8.90 9.83
CA VAL A 281 8.32 -10.01 9.20
C VAL A 281 6.83 -9.83 9.46
N TYR A 282 6.04 -9.71 8.39
CA TYR A 282 4.59 -9.78 8.41
C TYR A 282 4.15 -11.24 8.36
N MET A 283 3.50 -11.71 9.43
CA MET A 283 3.09 -13.11 9.55
C MET A 283 1.67 -13.32 9.04
N LYS A 284 1.40 -14.52 8.51
CA LYS A 284 0.05 -15.01 8.18
C LYS A 284 -0.43 -16.03 9.20
N GLU A 285 -1.75 -16.14 9.31
CA GLU A 285 -2.41 -17.20 10.09
C GLU A 285 -2.52 -18.51 9.33
N ASP A 286 -2.50 -18.48 7.99
CA ASP A 286 -2.61 -19.66 7.14
C ASP A 286 -1.56 -20.72 7.57
N PRO A 287 -1.98 -21.90 8.08
CA PRO A 287 -1.05 -22.86 8.68
C PRO A 287 -0.01 -23.38 7.70
N TYR A 288 -0.31 -23.40 6.40
CA TYR A 288 0.64 -23.82 5.38
C TYR A 288 1.72 -22.76 5.16
N THR A 289 1.33 -21.53 4.83
CA THR A 289 2.26 -20.41 4.58
C THR A 289 3.11 -20.11 5.80
N ARG A 290 2.50 -20.12 7.00
CA ARG A 290 3.16 -19.78 8.26
C ARG A 290 4.39 -20.65 8.54
N GLN A 291 4.41 -21.92 8.13
CA GLN A 291 5.58 -22.80 8.31
C GLN A 291 6.85 -22.18 7.71
N TYR A 292 6.77 -21.64 6.49
CA TYR A 292 7.91 -21.04 5.81
C TYR A 292 8.38 -19.73 6.47
N GLN A 293 7.45 -18.96 7.02
CA GLN A 293 7.73 -17.73 7.75
C GLN A 293 8.41 -18.01 9.09
N VAL A 294 7.93 -19.03 9.81
CA VAL A 294 8.55 -19.52 11.05
C VAL A 294 9.97 -20.03 10.77
N ASP A 295 10.19 -20.75 9.68
CA ASP A 295 11.50 -21.29 9.35
C ASP A 295 12.54 -20.21 9.06
N ILE A 296 12.18 -19.09 8.40
CA ILE A 296 13.15 -17.99 8.20
C ILE A 296 13.48 -17.29 9.51
N ILE A 297 12.51 -17.14 10.42
CA ILE A 297 12.74 -16.57 11.75
C ILE A 297 13.69 -17.46 12.55
N LYS A 298 13.42 -18.78 12.58
CA LYS A 298 14.30 -19.77 13.24
C LYS A 298 15.69 -19.80 12.65
N GLU A 299 15.83 -19.62 11.34
CA GLU A 299 17.13 -19.56 10.66
C GLU A 299 17.91 -18.30 11.04
N MET A 300 17.25 -17.15 11.10
CA MET A 300 17.90 -15.85 11.37
C MET A 300 18.11 -15.58 12.86
N SER A 301 17.31 -16.18 13.74
CA SER A 301 17.39 -16.05 15.20
C SER A 301 18.79 -16.34 15.78
N PRO A 302 19.43 -17.49 15.49
CA PRO A 302 20.78 -17.77 15.99
C PRO A 302 21.89 -17.04 15.20
N GLN A 303 21.58 -16.40 14.08
CA GLN A 303 22.54 -15.70 13.21
C GLN A 303 22.69 -14.21 13.55
N ARG A 304 22.17 -13.80 14.71
CA ARG A 304 22.25 -12.42 15.19
C ARG A 304 23.72 -12.01 15.36
N ASN A 305 24.10 -10.93 14.71
CA ASN A 305 25.41 -10.28 14.87
C ASN A 305 25.23 -8.77 15.04
N GLY A 306 24.30 -8.38 15.91
CA GLY A 306 23.88 -6.99 16.14
C GLY A 306 22.59 -6.58 15.41
N ASN A 307 22.19 -7.28 14.35
CA ASN A 307 20.88 -7.08 13.72
C ASN A 307 19.74 -7.39 14.69
N GLN A 308 18.55 -6.87 14.39
CA GLN A 308 17.32 -7.20 15.13
C GLN A 308 16.24 -7.74 14.19
N ILE A 309 15.33 -8.55 14.73
CA ILE A 309 14.08 -8.95 14.07
C ILE A 309 12.90 -8.42 14.84
N MET A 310 11.99 -7.78 14.11
CA MET A 310 10.64 -7.45 14.52
C MET A 310 9.66 -8.36 13.80
N VAL A 311 8.72 -8.94 14.53
CA VAL A 311 7.60 -9.70 13.96
C VAL A 311 6.31 -8.93 14.21
N VAL A 312 5.49 -8.79 13.18
CA VAL A 312 4.12 -8.31 13.30
C VAL A 312 3.20 -9.47 12.93
N ASP A 313 2.52 -9.99 13.93
CA ASP A 313 1.70 -11.18 13.86
C ASP A 313 0.25 -10.85 14.19
N THR A 314 -0.66 -11.66 13.66
CA THR A 314 -2.09 -11.62 14.01
C THR A 314 -2.47 -12.73 14.98
N MET A 315 -1.50 -13.60 15.32
CA MET A 315 -1.58 -14.60 16.37
C MET A 315 -0.70 -14.24 17.57
N ASN A 316 -1.00 -14.86 18.71
CA ASN A 316 -0.14 -14.86 19.87
C ASN A 316 0.67 -16.16 19.89
N ASP A 317 1.96 -16.08 19.55
CA ASP A 317 2.86 -17.22 19.41
C ASP A 317 4.10 -17.03 20.29
N ASP A 318 4.08 -17.67 21.47
CA ASP A 318 5.16 -17.56 22.46
C ASP A 318 6.50 -18.10 21.93
N VAL A 319 6.46 -19.12 21.06
CA VAL A 319 7.68 -19.70 20.46
C VAL A 319 8.35 -18.68 19.55
N ILE A 320 7.58 -17.96 18.74
CA ILE A 320 8.14 -16.91 17.88
C ILE A 320 8.59 -15.71 18.71
N ARG A 321 7.84 -15.33 19.74
CA ARG A 321 8.22 -14.25 20.66
C ARG A 321 9.61 -14.46 21.26
N GLU A 322 9.95 -15.69 21.64
CA GLU A 322 11.27 -16.03 22.22
C GLU A 322 12.43 -15.98 21.20
N LEU A 323 12.14 -15.97 19.90
CA LEU A 323 13.14 -16.01 18.83
C LEU A 323 13.49 -14.63 18.25
N VAL A 324 12.76 -13.58 18.64
CA VAL A 324 12.85 -12.25 18.05
C VAL A 324 13.06 -11.14 19.08
N ASP A 325 13.51 -9.98 18.62
CA ASP A 325 13.80 -8.84 19.49
C ASP A 325 12.53 -8.05 19.82
N VAL A 326 11.61 -7.96 18.85
CA VAL A 326 10.31 -7.31 19.02
C VAL A 326 9.21 -8.20 18.45
N TYR A 327 8.21 -8.53 19.27
CA TYR A 327 7.04 -9.28 18.84
C TYR A 327 5.77 -8.45 19.05
N VAL A 328 5.08 -8.13 17.96
CA VAL A 328 3.79 -7.45 17.97
C VAL A 328 2.69 -8.47 17.69
N SER A 329 1.76 -8.61 18.64
CA SER A 329 0.55 -9.41 18.48
C SER A 329 -0.64 -8.49 18.23
N ILE A 330 -1.21 -8.52 17.03
CA ILE A 330 -2.41 -7.77 16.69
C ILE A 330 -3.63 -8.68 16.90
N ASN A 331 -4.47 -8.36 17.88
CA ASN A 331 -5.63 -9.17 18.22
C ASN A 331 -6.89 -8.71 17.46
N TYR A 332 -7.38 -9.59 16.60
CA TYR A 332 -8.63 -9.43 15.85
C TYR A 332 -9.74 -10.32 16.42
N ASN A 333 -10.99 -10.03 16.05
CA ASN A 333 -12.09 -10.98 16.23
C ASN A 333 -11.88 -12.19 15.30
N GLU A 334 -12.40 -13.35 15.70
CA GLU A 334 -12.22 -14.63 15.00
C GLU A 334 -12.64 -14.55 13.52
N ASP A 335 -13.79 -13.95 13.23
CA ASP A 335 -14.36 -13.83 11.87
C ASP A 335 -13.82 -12.65 11.06
N THR A 336 -12.76 -11.98 11.53
CA THR A 336 -12.19 -10.83 10.80
C THR A 336 -11.57 -11.29 9.50
N ASN A 337 -11.98 -10.69 8.38
CA ASN A 337 -11.41 -10.95 7.08
C ASN A 337 -9.90 -10.64 7.09
N LYS A 338 -9.09 -11.68 6.91
CA LYS A 338 -7.63 -11.62 7.02
C LYS A 338 -6.96 -10.93 5.83
N ASP A 339 -7.66 -10.73 4.72
CA ASP A 339 -7.13 -10.00 3.56
C ASP A 339 -7.03 -8.48 3.81
N LEU A 340 -7.63 -7.98 4.91
CA LEU A 340 -7.59 -6.56 5.29
C LEU A 340 -6.52 -6.22 6.34
N VAL A 341 -5.87 -7.22 6.97
CA VAL A 341 -4.97 -6.97 8.13
C VAL A 341 -3.71 -6.19 7.76
N GLY A 342 -3.34 -6.19 6.47
CA GLY A 342 -2.25 -5.37 5.94
C GLY A 342 -2.43 -3.87 6.21
N LEU A 343 -3.69 -3.40 6.30
CA LEU A 343 -4.03 -2.02 6.66
C LEU A 343 -3.51 -1.62 8.04
N ASN A 344 -3.57 -2.53 9.03
CA ASN A 344 -3.01 -2.25 10.35
C ASN A 344 -1.50 -2.52 10.41
N MET A 345 -0.99 -3.51 9.66
CA MET A 345 0.45 -3.81 9.60
C MET A 345 1.27 -2.63 9.04
N VAL A 346 0.77 -1.96 8.00
CA VAL A 346 1.47 -0.82 7.39
C VAL A 346 1.54 0.39 8.33
N MET A 347 0.60 0.54 9.28
CA MET A 347 0.66 1.62 10.27
C MET A 347 1.93 1.54 11.14
N TYR A 348 2.37 0.33 11.51
CA TYR A 348 3.64 0.14 12.23
C TYR A 348 4.83 0.62 11.40
N ALA A 349 4.87 0.31 10.10
CA ALA A 349 5.94 0.77 9.22
C ALA A 349 5.93 2.28 9.00
N GLN A 350 4.75 2.88 8.84
CA GLN A 350 4.59 4.32 8.67
C GLN A 350 5.09 5.08 9.89
N VAL A 351 4.68 4.68 11.11
CA VAL A 351 5.16 5.32 12.35
C VAL A 351 6.63 5.03 12.62
N LEU A 352 7.11 3.82 12.33
CA LEU A 352 8.54 3.51 12.43
C LEU A 352 9.37 4.42 11.52
N SER A 353 8.91 4.64 10.29
CA SER A 353 9.55 5.55 9.33
C SER A 353 9.48 7.01 9.78
N LEU A 354 8.34 7.44 10.35
CA LEU A 354 8.16 8.77 10.95
C LEU A 354 9.18 9.04 12.06
N TYR A 355 9.27 8.14 13.05
CA TYR A 355 10.24 8.31 14.15
C TYR A 355 11.68 8.16 13.67
N LYS A 356 11.96 7.27 12.73
CA LYS A 356 13.31 7.12 12.18
C LYS A 356 13.76 8.36 11.41
N SER A 357 12.85 9.01 10.68
CA SER A 357 13.09 10.29 10.01
C SER A 357 13.51 11.37 11.02
N LEU A 358 12.80 11.47 12.15
CA LEU A 358 13.11 12.41 13.22
C LEU A 358 14.44 12.08 13.93
N ASP A 359 14.73 10.80 14.16
CA ASP A 359 16.02 10.33 14.72
C ASP A 359 17.23 10.71 13.84
N LEU A 360 17.00 10.93 12.55
CA LEU A 360 18.01 11.35 11.58
C LEU A 360 17.95 12.87 11.28
N ASP A 361 17.30 13.65 12.15
CA ASP A 361 17.13 15.10 12.02
C ASP A 361 16.51 15.53 10.67
N LYS A 362 15.61 14.69 10.11
CA LYS A 362 14.86 15.00 8.89
C LYS A 362 13.51 15.63 9.21
N SER A 363 12.86 16.19 8.19
CA SER A 363 11.50 16.72 8.25
C SER A 363 10.52 15.79 7.54
N PRO A 364 9.76 14.95 8.26
CA PRO A 364 8.85 13.97 7.66
C PRO A 364 7.86 14.55 6.66
N ASP A 365 7.34 15.77 6.87
CA ASP A 365 6.38 16.40 5.95
C ASP A 365 7.02 16.73 4.58
N ASN A 366 8.33 17.00 4.57
CA ASN A 366 9.12 17.21 3.35
C ASN A 366 10.58 16.76 3.57
N PRO A 367 10.89 15.47 3.36
CA PRO A 367 12.23 14.92 3.62
C PRO A 367 13.26 15.33 2.56
N TRP A 368 12.81 15.90 1.43
CA TRP A 368 13.64 16.35 0.30
C TRP A 368 13.53 17.86 0.07
N PRO A 369 14.02 18.72 0.98
CA PRO A 369 13.93 20.18 0.82
C PRO A 369 14.70 20.71 -0.41
N SER A 370 15.62 19.93 -0.96
CA SER A 370 16.33 20.24 -2.21
C SER A 370 15.45 20.17 -3.46
N GLY A 371 14.29 19.50 -3.38
CA GLY A 371 13.41 19.25 -4.52
C GLY A 371 13.89 18.15 -5.47
N LEU A 372 14.91 17.36 -5.07
CA LEU A 372 15.38 16.21 -5.86
C LEU A 372 14.27 15.18 -6.10
N VAL A 373 13.44 14.95 -5.09
CA VAL A 373 12.22 14.16 -5.18
C VAL A 373 11.05 15.05 -4.73
N ASN A 374 9.90 14.93 -5.38
CA ASN A 374 8.76 15.82 -5.17
C ASN A 374 7.49 15.04 -4.84
N ARG A 375 6.64 15.58 -3.97
CA ARG A 375 5.32 15.01 -3.61
C ARG A 375 4.45 14.74 -4.85
N VAL A 376 4.45 15.67 -5.80
CA VAL A 376 3.91 15.46 -7.14
C VAL A 376 5.10 15.42 -8.08
N VAL A 377 5.23 14.34 -8.85
CA VAL A 377 6.34 14.14 -9.78
C VAL A 377 6.48 15.33 -10.73
N GLN A 378 7.72 15.72 -11.01
CA GLN A 378 8.07 16.82 -11.91
C GLN A 378 9.07 16.34 -12.97
N GLY A 379 9.08 16.98 -14.14
CA GLY A 379 10.05 16.71 -15.20
C GLY A 379 9.71 15.53 -16.11
N VAL A 380 8.57 14.87 -15.93
CA VAL A 380 8.10 13.79 -16.80
C VAL A 380 7.53 14.38 -18.09
N ILE A 381 8.09 13.96 -19.23
CA ILE A 381 7.61 14.31 -20.57
C ILE A 381 6.86 13.10 -21.12
N ILE A 382 5.58 13.27 -21.44
CA ILE A 382 4.77 12.26 -22.12
C ILE A 382 4.92 12.44 -23.62
N TYR A 383 5.35 11.38 -24.31
CA TYR A 383 5.44 11.34 -25.76
C TYR A 383 4.16 10.72 -26.34
N PRO A 384 3.64 11.21 -27.48
CA PRO A 384 2.48 10.61 -28.13
C PRO A 384 2.74 9.15 -28.49
N TYR A 385 1.75 8.30 -28.23
CA TYR A 385 1.74 6.90 -28.64
C TYR A 385 0.66 6.72 -29.73
N SER A 386 0.99 5.96 -30.77
CA SER A 386 0.06 5.55 -31.83
C SER A 386 0.11 4.03 -31.90
N TYR A 387 -1.03 3.38 -31.74
CA TYR A 387 -1.09 1.93 -31.88
C TYR A 387 -1.12 1.56 -33.37
N GLU A 388 -0.16 0.74 -33.81
CA GLU A 388 -0.18 0.13 -35.13
C GLU A 388 -0.50 -1.37 -34.93
N GLU A 389 -1.64 -1.83 -35.45
CA GLU A 389 -1.95 -3.26 -35.48
C GLU A 389 -0.86 -4.00 -36.27
N GLU A 390 -0.13 -4.92 -35.63
CA GLU A 390 0.78 -5.81 -36.34
C GLU A 390 -0.05 -6.66 -37.33
N LYS A 391 0.26 -6.51 -38.63
CA LYS A 391 -0.45 -7.15 -39.75
C LYS A 391 -0.26 -8.66 -39.84
#